data_AF-A0A0Q8QT82-F1
#
_entry.id   AF-A0A0Q8QT82-F1
#
_cell.length_a   1.000
_cell.length_b   1.000
_cell.length_c   1.000
_cell.angle_alpha   90.00
_cell.angle_beta   90.00
_cell.angle_gamma   90.00
#
_symmetry.space_group_name_H-M   'P 1'
#
loop_
_entity.id
_entity.type
_entity.pdbx_description
1 polymer ?
#
loop_
_entity_poly.entity_id
_entity_poly.type
_entity_poly.pdbx_seq_one_letter_code
_entity_poly.pdbx_strand_id
1 'polypeptide(L)'
;MINGVGSTSPTRIGQVKDGKVEAAAPVDAVQTAGSDTTMSPSLVAVLAQAGPPINSDKIEAIRKAIASGQYPIDAKAIAAKMIALDLPKANA
;
A
#
# COMPACT_ATOMS: atom_id res chain seq x y z
N MET A 1 43.43 -15.48 14.90
CA MET A 1 42.46 -16.58 15.01
C MET A 1 41.49 -16.20 16.12
N ILE A 2 40.21 -15.94 15.81
CA ILE A 2 39.21 -15.52 16.79
C ILE A 2 38.53 -16.79 17.33
N ASN A 3 38.49 -16.93 18.66
CA ASN A 3 37.59 -17.83 19.35
C ASN A 3 36.45 -16.97 19.93
N GLY A 4 35.20 -17.30 19.61
CA GLY A 4 33.99 -16.69 20.17
C GLY A 4 32.90 -17.75 20.29
N VAL A 5 32.74 -18.32 21.47
CA VAL A 5 31.65 -18.12 22.47
C VAL A 5 30.27 -18.65 22.08
N GLY A 6 29.75 -19.57 22.91
CA GLY A 6 28.32 -19.68 23.20
C GLY A 6 27.57 -20.85 22.56
N SER A 7 27.70 -22.05 23.14
CA SER A 7 26.71 -23.12 23.02
C SER A 7 25.36 -22.64 23.58
N THR A 8 24.30 -22.54 22.75
CA THR A 8 22.92 -22.85 23.17
C THR A 8 22.07 -23.29 21.96
N SER A 9 21.25 -24.29 22.21
CA SER A 9 20.53 -25.22 21.33
C SER A 9 19.47 -24.61 20.37
N PRO A 10 19.07 -25.34 19.29
CA PRO A 10 18.09 -24.86 18.32
C PRO A 10 16.66 -24.97 18.88
N THR A 11 16.05 -23.84 19.23
CA THR A 11 14.64 -23.84 19.65
C THR A 11 13.72 -23.85 18.41
N ARG A 12 13.40 -25.09 17.98
CA ARG A 12 12.11 -25.58 17.44
C ARG A 12 11.28 -24.63 16.55
N ILE A 13 11.23 -24.95 15.25
CA ILE A 13 10.13 -24.60 14.35
C ILE A 13 8.83 -25.15 14.94
N GLY A 14 7.87 -24.27 15.24
CA GLY A 14 6.56 -24.64 15.76
C GLY A 14 6.23 -24.02 17.11
N GLN A 15 6.02 -22.70 17.12
CA GLN A 15 5.09 -22.07 18.07
C GLN A 15 4.17 -21.14 17.29
N VAL A 16 2.97 -21.63 17.01
CA VAL A 16 1.81 -20.80 16.69
C VAL A 16 1.60 -19.87 17.88
N LYS A 17 1.92 -18.58 17.68
CA LYS A 17 1.51 -17.54 18.61
C LYS A 17 0.06 -17.20 18.29
N ASP A 18 -0.86 -17.76 19.09
CA ASP A 18 -2.17 -17.17 19.33
C ASP A 18 -1.97 -15.85 20.10
N GLY A 19 -1.45 -14.85 19.40
CA GLY A 19 -1.22 -13.51 19.89
C GLY A 19 -2.13 -12.57 19.13
N LYS A 20 -3.16 -12.05 19.82
CA LYS A 20 -3.98 -10.92 19.39
C LYS A 20 -3.11 -9.88 18.66
N VAL A 21 -3.46 -9.55 17.41
CA VAL A 21 -2.80 -8.49 16.65
C VAL A 21 -3.13 -7.16 17.31
N GLU A 22 -2.20 -6.62 18.07
CA GLU A 22 -2.28 -5.28 18.61
C GLU A 22 -2.05 -4.28 17.47
N ALA A 23 -2.88 -3.24 17.39
CA ALA A 23 -2.75 -2.21 16.37
C ALA A 23 -1.40 -1.49 16.51
N ALA A 24 -0.70 -1.29 15.40
CA ALA A 24 0.53 -0.52 15.36
C ALA A 24 0.28 0.90 15.91
N ALA A 25 1.17 1.36 16.78
CA ALA A 25 1.14 2.73 17.30
C ALA A 25 1.18 3.75 16.16
N PRO A 26 0.47 4.89 16.26
CA PRO A 26 0.55 5.93 15.26
C PRO A 26 2.00 6.42 15.17
N VAL A 27 2.57 6.37 13.97
CA VAL A 27 3.83 7.06 13.68
C VAL A 27 3.57 8.56 13.74
N ASP A 28 4.42 9.29 14.46
CA ASP A 28 4.37 10.76 14.48
C ASP A 28 4.45 11.28 13.04
N ALA A 29 3.46 12.09 12.67
CA ALA A 29 3.48 12.76 11.38
C ALA A 29 4.72 13.66 11.34
N VAL A 30 5.63 13.40 10.39
CA VAL A 30 6.68 14.35 10.05
C VAL A 30 6.00 15.62 9.56
N GLN A 31 5.94 16.63 10.43
CA GLN A 31 5.45 17.94 10.07
C GLN A 31 6.46 18.57 9.12
N THR A 32 6.15 18.48 7.82
CA THR A 32 6.85 19.25 6.81
C THR A 32 6.55 20.72 7.12
N ALA A 33 7.55 21.44 7.62
CA ALA A 33 7.50 22.89 7.75
C ALA A 33 7.46 23.47 6.33
N GLY A 34 6.27 23.51 5.74
CA GLY A 34 6.00 24.27 4.54
C GLY A 34 6.06 25.74 4.91
N SER A 35 7.01 26.48 4.33
CA SER A 35 7.01 27.93 4.39
C SER A 35 5.74 28.41 3.67
N ASP A 36 4.72 28.81 4.43
CA ASP A 36 3.50 29.42 3.91
C ASP A 36 3.83 30.79 3.32
N THR A 37 4.26 30.79 2.05
CA THR A 37 4.08 31.95 1.19
C THR A 37 2.73 31.76 0.50
N THR A 38 1.70 32.38 1.06
CA THR A 38 0.33 32.42 0.51
C THR A 38 0.32 33.26 -0.77
N MET A 39 0.85 32.69 -1.85
CA MET A 39 0.58 33.17 -3.20
C MET A 39 -0.83 32.75 -3.59
N SER A 40 -1.62 33.67 -4.14
CA SER A 40 -2.91 33.35 -4.75
C SER A 40 -2.69 32.21 -5.77
N PRO A 41 -3.42 31.08 -5.66
CA PRO A 41 -3.23 29.97 -6.56
C PRO A 41 -3.50 30.45 -7.98
N SER A 42 -2.52 30.27 -8.86
CA SER A 42 -2.72 30.58 -10.27
C SER A 42 -3.82 29.69 -10.83
N LEU A 43 -4.53 30.15 -11.86
CA LEU A 43 -5.62 29.39 -12.48
C LEU A 43 -5.15 27.98 -12.92
N VAL A 44 -3.89 27.87 -13.35
CA VAL A 44 -3.21 26.60 -13.68
C VAL A 44 -3.09 25.68 -12.47
N ALA A 45 -2.72 26.22 -11.30
CA ALA A 45 -2.65 25.43 -10.07
C ALA A 45 -4.02 24.89 -9.64
N VAL A 46 -5.08 25.70 -9.78
CA VAL A 46 -6.46 25.28 -9.46
C VAL A 46 -6.94 24.17 -10.40
N LEU A 47 -6.66 24.28 -11.70
CA LEU A 47 -7.00 23.24 -12.69
C LEU A 47 -6.19 21.95 -12.48
N ALA A 48 -4.92 22.05 -12.12
CA ALA A 48 -4.10 20.90 -11.77
C ALA A 48 -4.62 20.19 -10.50
N GLN A 49 -5.11 20.96 -9.53
CA GLN A 49 -5.72 20.44 -8.29
C GLN A 49 -7.05 19.72 -8.56
N ALA A 50 -7.85 20.21 -9.52
CA ALA A 50 -9.13 19.61 -9.88
C ALA A 50 -8.96 18.24 -10.57
N GLY A 51 -7.85 18.05 -11.28
CA GLY A 51 -7.50 16.78 -11.93
C GLY A 51 -8.43 16.41 -13.11
N PRO A 52 -8.20 15.25 -13.74
CA PRO A 52 -9.08 14.73 -14.79
C PRO A 52 -10.49 14.45 -14.23
N PRO A 53 -11.55 14.59 -15.05
CA PRO A 53 -12.89 14.23 -14.63
C PRO A 53 -12.95 12.73 -14.29
N ILE A 54 -13.25 12.41 -13.03
CA ILE A 54 -13.47 11.05 -12.55
C ILE A 54 -14.96 10.73 -12.49
N ASN A 55 -15.31 9.45 -12.61
CA ASN A 55 -16.68 8.98 -12.42
C ASN A 55 -16.83 8.42 -10.99
N SER A 56 -17.39 9.24 -10.09
CA SER A 56 -17.58 8.89 -8.68
C SER A 56 -18.51 7.70 -8.48
N ASP A 57 -19.60 7.61 -9.26
CA ASP A 57 -20.57 6.52 -9.14
C ASP A 57 -19.94 5.15 -9.42
N LYS A 58 -19.07 5.07 -10.44
CA LYS A 58 -18.31 3.86 -10.76
C LYS A 58 -17.37 3.47 -9.62
N ILE A 59 -16.70 4.44 -9.00
CA ILE A 59 -15.76 4.20 -7.90
C ILE A 59 -16.51 3.63 -6.69
N GLU A 60 -17.65 4.22 -6.33
CA GLU A 60 -18.47 3.76 -5.22
C GLU A 60 -19.03 2.36 -5.44
N ALA A 61 -19.51 2.07 -6.66
CA ALA A 61 -19.98 0.74 -7.02
C ALA A 61 -18.86 -0.32 -6.89
N ILE A 62 -17.66 -0.02 -7.39
CA ILE A 62 -16.50 -0.91 -7.27
C ILE A 62 -16.10 -1.09 -5.80
N ARG A 63 -16.04 0.00 -5.01
CA ARG A 63 -15.70 -0.06 -3.58
C ARG A 63 -16.67 -0.95 -2.82
N LYS A 64 -17.97 -0.84 -3.10
CA LYS A 64 -19.00 -1.70 -2.50
C LYS A 64 -18.82 -3.16 -2.91
N ALA A 65 -18.55 -3.44 -4.19
CA ALA A 65 -18.31 -4.80 -4.67
C ALA A 65 -17.11 -5.45 -3.97
N ILE A 66 -16.02 -4.71 -3.80
CA ILE A 66 -14.82 -5.17 -3.07
C ILE A 66 -15.16 -5.44 -1.60
N ALA A 67 -15.84 -4.50 -0.92
CA ALA A 67 -16.23 -4.66 0.48
C ALA A 67 -17.16 -5.87 0.71
N SER A 68 -18.02 -6.16 -0.26
CA SER A 68 -18.90 -7.34 -0.23
C SER A 68 -18.22 -8.65 -0.63
N GLY A 69 -16.96 -8.63 -1.10
CA GLY A 69 -16.27 -9.80 -1.62
C GLY A 69 -16.73 -10.28 -3.00
N GLN A 70 -17.58 -9.52 -3.69
CA GLN A 70 -18.21 -9.88 -4.98
C GLN A 70 -17.46 -9.30 -6.18
N TYR A 71 -16.33 -8.63 -5.97
CA TYR A 71 -15.54 -8.09 -7.08
C TYR A 71 -14.86 -9.22 -7.87
N PRO A 72 -15.12 -9.36 -9.20
CA PRO A 72 -14.62 -10.48 -9.97
C PRO A 72 -13.10 -10.40 -10.17
N ILE A 73 -12.41 -11.51 -9.92
CA ILE A 73 -10.98 -11.67 -10.21
C ILE A 73 -10.83 -12.37 -11.56
N ASP A 74 -10.43 -11.63 -12.59
CA ASP A 74 -10.11 -12.19 -13.91
C ASP A 74 -8.59 -12.31 -14.07
N ALA A 75 -8.09 -13.55 -13.99
CA ALA A 75 -6.68 -13.86 -14.15
C ALA A 75 -6.13 -13.45 -15.53
N LYS A 76 -6.95 -13.51 -16.58
CA LYS A 76 -6.54 -13.12 -17.95
C LYS A 76 -6.38 -11.61 -18.03
N ALA A 77 -7.31 -10.85 -17.47
CA ALA A 77 -7.22 -9.40 -17.40
C ALA A 77 -5.99 -8.95 -16.59
N ILE A 78 -5.71 -9.62 -15.47
CA ILE A 78 -4.52 -9.36 -14.65
C ILE A 78 -3.24 -9.62 -15.45
N ALA A 79 -3.12 -10.79 -16.07
CA ALA A 79 -1.93 -11.13 -16.87
C ALA A 79 -1.72 -10.16 -18.04
N ALA A 80 -2.79 -9.79 -18.75
CA ALA A 80 -2.72 -8.79 -19.82
C ALA A 80 -2.23 -7.43 -19.29
N LYS A 81 -2.67 -7.02 -18.10
CA LYS A 81 -2.23 -5.76 -17.48
C LYS A 81 -0.78 -5.82 -17.00
N MET A 82 -0.32 -6.97 -16.48
CA MET A 82 1.07 -7.17 -16.10
C MET A 82 2.02 -7.04 -17.29
N ILE A 83 1.64 -7.61 -18.45
CA ILE A 83 2.41 -7.47 -19.70
C ILE A 83 2.40 -6.01 -20.18
N ALA A 84 1.24 -5.37 -20.18
CA ALA A 84 1.11 -3.98 -20.65
C ALA A 84 1.90 -2.98 -19.79
N LEU A 85 2.08 -3.27 -18.50
CA LEU A 85 2.83 -2.44 -17.55
C LEU A 85 4.28 -2.88 -17.37
N ASP A 86 4.74 -3.90 -18.12
CA ASP A 86 6.08 -4.50 -18.03
C ASP A 86 6.48 -4.83 -16.58
N LEU A 87 5.55 -5.39 -15.80
CA LEU A 87 5.82 -5.74 -14.41
C LEU A 87 6.67 -7.01 -14.33
N PRO A 88 7.77 -7.03 -13.53
CA PRO A 88 8.57 -8.23 -13.37
C PRO A 88 7.72 -9.34 -12.72
N LYS A 89 7.89 -10.58 -13.20
CA LYS A 89 7.28 -11.74 -12.55
C LYS A 89 7.79 -11.82 -11.12
N ALA A 90 6.89 -11.77 -10.14
CA ALA A 90 7.23 -12.03 -8.75
C ALA A 90 7.80 -13.46 -8.67
N ASN A 91 9.09 -13.57 -8.41
CA ASN A 91 9.75 -14.86 -8.18
C ASN A 91 9.13 -15.46 -6.90
N ALA A 92 8.54 -16.65 -7.03
CA ALA A 92 7.94 -17.41 -5.94
C ALA A 92 9.00 -18.11 -5.08
#